data_AF-A0A972U8X9-F1
#
_entry.id   AF-A0A972U8X9-F1
#
_cell.length_a   1.000
_cell.length_b   1.000
_cell.length_c   1.000
_cell.angle_alpha   90.00
_cell.angle_beta   90.00
_cell.angle_gamma   90.00
#
_symmetry.space_group_name_H-M   'P 1'
#
loop_
_entity.id
_entity.type
_entity.pdbx_description
1 polymer ?
#
loop_
_entity_poly.entity_id
_entity_poly.type
_entity_poly.pdbx_seq_one_letter_code
_entity_poly.pdbx_strand_id
1 'polypeptide(L)'
;MPEPEPSLPPKRAELKLKRPVGDAAPNRRTATAIALAAPAFPLPPKAEHSAGLALLRAALWIGLVGWLLVLAFKLLDPLPFLFPDEDDTATYSWWRVDPTRVAAEVDQPDAIAKATPEDPELYALKLQIAEALLAGRFPDAIAVIERQQQADDIYPYQSELADLATFVRDVSRANQIVADAIRDRIDEEIVIRVKDRRITIIPRASAGDRINALLIPPRADQPRRSATFSVSDLDPIERAHWIGQADTPRKCTMKLLLHLQAGDEDGARVFAPSCGPLASAFEARMKTATRGTTGP
;
A
#
# COMPACT_ATOMS: atom_id res chain seq x y z
N MET A 1 37.96 24.20 36.34
CA MET A 1 37.89 22.97 35.53
C MET A 1 38.15 23.37 34.09
N PRO A 2 39.26 22.97 33.46
CA PRO A 2 39.54 23.35 32.08
C PRO A 2 38.60 22.61 31.12
N GLU A 3 38.08 23.32 30.11
CA GLU A 3 37.20 22.77 29.07
C GLU A 3 37.95 21.75 28.19
N PRO A 4 37.33 20.61 27.83
CA PRO A 4 37.95 19.63 26.96
C PRO A 4 37.98 20.12 25.51
N GLU A 5 39.16 20.09 24.89
CA GLU A 5 39.35 20.43 23.48
C GLU A 5 38.56 19.47 22.56
N PRO A 6 37.92 19.99 21.49
CA PRO A 6 37.15 19.19 20.56
C PRO A 6 38.06 18.31 19.68
N SER A 7 37.84 17.00 19.75
CA SER A 7 38.54 16.00 18.94
C SER A 7 38.25 16.17 17.44
N LEU A 8 39.31 16.31 16.64
CA LEU A 8 39.22 16.40 15.18
C LEU A 8 38.69 15.09 14.56
N PRO A 9 37.83 15.19 13.52
CA PRO A 9 37.28 14.01 12.84
C PRO A 9 38.34 13.26 12.01
N PRO A 10 38.20 11.93 11.87
CA PRO A 10 39.17 11.11 11.15
C PRO A 10 39.20 11.41 9.65
N LYS A 11 40.42 11.46 9.09
CA LYS A 11 40.65 11.64 7.64
C LYS A 11 40.01 10.50 6.86
N ARG A 12 39.06 10.84 5.98
CA ARG A 12 38.44 9.91 5.02
C ARG A 12 39.51 9.37 4.06
N ALA A 13 39.67 8.05 4.04
CA ALA A 13 40.50 7.37 3.06
C ALA A 13 39.83 7.44 1.68
N GLU A 14 40.51 8.04 0.71
CA GLU A 14 40.08 8.10 -0.68
C GLU A 14 40.21 6.73 -1.35
N LEU A 15 39.08 6.06 -1.56
CA LEU A 15 39.00 4.84 -2.37
C LEU A 15 39.14 5.21 -3.86
N LYS A 16 40.34 5.03 -4.39
CA LYS A 16 40.63 5.12 -5.83
C LYS A 16 39.99 3.94 -6.58
N LEU A 17 38.75 4.13 -7.04
CA LEU A 17 38.10 3.22 -7.98
C LEU A 17 38.72 3.37 -9.39
N LYS A 18 39.40 2.32 -9.85
CA LYS A 18 39.83 2.12 -11.24
C LYS A 18 38.59 2.07 -12.15
N ARG A 19 38.46 3.03 -13.07
CA ARG A 19 37.50 2.95 -14.18
C ARG A 19 37.99 1.92 -15.22
N PRO A 20 37.13 1.03 -15.72
CA PRO A 20 37.44 0.27 -16.93
C PRO A 20 37.34 1.20 -18.15
N VAL A 21 38.43 1.22 -18.91
CA VAL A 21 38.55 1.84 -20.23
C VAL A 21 37.87 0.90 -21.22
N GLY A 22 36.84 1.39 -21.90
CA GLY A 22 36.14 0.69 -22.96
C GLY A 22 35.73 1.71 -24.01
N ASP A 23 36.63 1.98 -24.94
CA ASP A 23 36.39 2.79 -26.13
C ASP A 23 35.44 2.04 -27.08
N ALA A 24 34.24 2.57 -27.27
CA ALA A 24 33.34 2.17 -28.35
C ALA A 24 33.08 3.40 -29.23
N ALA A 25 33.69 3.39 -30.41
CA ALA A 25 33.60 4.44 -31.41
C ALA A 25 32.16 4.63 -31.94
N PRO A 26 31.75 5.87 -32.28
CA PRO A 26 30.43 6.14 -32.84
C PRO A 26 30.39 5.80 -34.34
N ASN A 27 29.46 4.92 -34.71
CA ASN A 27 29.15 4.56 -36.09
C ASN A 27 28.41 5.73 -36.78
N ARG A 28 29.15 6.53 -37.54
CA ARG A 28 28.66 7.67 -38.32
C ARG A 28 28.00 7.15 -39.60
N ARG A 29 26.67 6.97 -39.60
CA ARG A 29 25.90 6.68 -40.82
C ARG A 29 25.75 7.97 -41.63
N THR A 30 26.46 8.04 -42.75
CA THR A 30 26.27 8.99 -43.84
C THR A 30 24.91 8.73 -44.50
N ALA A 31 24.00 9.71 -44.41
CA ALA A 31 22.77 9.72 -45.18
C ALA A 31 23.06 10.29 -46.59
N THR A 32 23.01 9.42 -47.58
CA THR A 32 23.13 9.79 -49.00
C THR A 32 21.81 10.43 -49.45
N ALA A 33 21.85 11.72 -49.77
CA ALA A 33 20.73 12.42 -50.39
C ALA A 33 20.60 11.97 -51.86
N ILE A 34 19.56 11.19 -52.17
CA ILE A 34 19.17 10.87 -53.54
C ILE A 34 18.17 11.94 -53.98
N ALA A 35 18.64 12.91 -54.77
CA ALA A 35 17.80 13.84 -55.49
C ALA A 35 17.20 13.13 -56.72
N LEU A 36 16.00 12.57 -56.56
CA LEU A 36 15.20 12.08 -57.68
C LEU A 36 14.48 13.27 -58.33
N ALA A 37 14.87 13.55 -59.58
CA ALA A 37 14.20 14.51 -60.44
C ALA A 37 12.75 14.08 -60.67
N ALA A 38 11.81 14.98 -60.34
CA ALA A 38 10.39 14.77 -60.59
C ALA A 38 10.09 14.87 -62.10
N PRO A 39 9.48 13.84 -62.73
CA PRO A 39 8.98 13.97 -64.08
C PRO A 39 7.75 14.89 -64.10
N ALA A 40 7.74 15.81 -65.06
CA ALA A 40 6.60 16.69 -65.33
C ALA A 40 5.41 15.84 -65.80
N PHE A 41 4.39 15.71 -64.96
CA PHE A 41 3.14 15.06 -65.32
C PHE A 41 2.25 16.02 -66.12
N PRO A 42 1.64 15.56 -67.23
CA PRO A 42 0.68 16.35 -67.99
C PRO A 42 -0.58 16.59 -67.17
N LEU A 43 -1.09 17.83 -67.25
CA LEU A 43 -2.33 18.27 -66.62
C LEU A 43 -3.50 17.39 -67.10
N PRO A 44 -4.32 16.83 -66.19
CA PRO A 44 -5.46 16.03 -66.57
C PRO A 44 -6.58 16.91 -67.17
N PRO A 45 -7.35 16.37 -68.14
CA PRO A 45 -8.46 17.08 -68.75
C PRO A 45 -9.58 17.35 -67.74
N LYS A 46 -10.20 18.52 -67.84
CA LYS A 46 -11.41 18.91 -67.10
C LYS A 46 -12.54 17.93 -67.41
N ALA A 47 -12.74 16.95 -66.54
CA ALA A 47 -13.87 16.03 -66.60
C ALA A 47 -15.11 16.69 -65.96
N GLU A 48 -16.11 16.96 -66.78
CA GLU A 48 -17.42 17.49 -66.40
C GLU A 48 -18.31 16.45 -65.71
N HIS A 49 -17.85 15.81 -64.63
CA HIS A 49 -18.69 14.93 -63.80
C HIS A 49 -18.55 15.32 -62.32
N SER A 50 -18.87 16.57 -61.97
CA SER A 50 -18.62 17.14 -60.63
C SER A 50 -19.76 16.96 -59.63
N ALA A 51 -20.99 16.66 -60.07
CA ALA A 51 -22.13 16.59 -59.15
C ALA A 51 -22.09 15.34 -58.24
N GLY A 52 -21.84 14.16 -58.82
CA GLY A 52 -21.79 12.90 -58.05
C GLY A 52 -20.60 12.83 -57.10
N LEU A 53 -19.43 13.31 -57.55
CA LEU A 53 -18.21 13.30 -56.75
C LEU A 53 -18.26 14.33 -55.61
N ALA A 54 -18.94 15.46 -55.81
CA ALA A 54 -19.17 16.45 -54.76
C ALA A 54 -20.06 15.90 -53.63
N LEU A 55 -21.13 15.16 -53.96
CA LEU A 55 -22.00 14.53 -52.96
C LEU A 55 -21.26 13.45 -52.15
N LEU A 56 -20.46 12.62 -52.82
CA LEU A 56 -19.65 11.60 -52.13
C LEU A 56 -18.63 12.25 -51.17
N ARG A 57 -17.99 13.34 -51.61
CA ARG A 57 -17.02 14.07 -50.80
C ARG A 57 -17.68 14.75 -49.60
N ALA A 58 -18.89 15.29 -49.77
CA ALA A 58 -19.68 15.86 -48.69
C ALA A 58 -20.08 14.80 -47.64
N ALA A 59 -20.54 13.62 -48.09
CA ALA A 59 -20.89 12.52 -47.19
C ALA A 59 -19.67 12.02 -46.37
N LEU A 60 -18.50 11.90 -47.01
CA LEU A 60 -17.25 11.56 -46.33
C LEU A 60 -16.85 12.60 -45.28
N TRP A 61 -16.98 13.89 -45.59
CA TRP A 61 -16.69 14.96 -44.64
C TRP A 61 -17.63 14.96 -43.43
N ILE A 62 -18.93 14.73 -43.65
CA ILE A 62 -19.91 14.63 -42.55
C ILE A 62 -19.59 13.42 -41.66
N GLY A 63 -19.25 12.28 -42.26
CA GLY A 63 -18.84 11.09 -41.52
C GLY A 63 -17.56 11.32 -40.68
N LEU A 64 -16.56 11.98 -41.26
CA LEU A 64 -15.31 12.31 -40.57
C LEU A 64 -15.56 13.28 -39.39
N VAL A 65 -16.34 14.33 -39.61
CA VAL A 65 -16.67 15.31 -38.56
C VAL A 65 -17.49 14.67 -37.46
N GLY A 66 -18.48 13.84 -37.80
CA GLY A 66 -19.26 13.08 -36.82
C GLY A 66 -18.39 12.12 -35.99
N TRP A 67 -17.46 11.41 -36.64
CA TRP A 67 -16.51 10.54 -35.94
C TRP A 67 -15.58 11.32 -35.00
N LEU A 68 -15.05 12.48 -35.44
CA LEU A 68 -14.23 13.36 -34.61
C LEU A 68 -15.01 13.94 -33.43
N LEU A 69 -16.30 14.27 -33.60
CA LEU A 69 -17.15 14.73 -32.51
C LEU A 69 -17.44 13.62 -31.49
N VAL A 70 -17.64 12.38 -31.93
CA VAL A 70 -17.77 11.23 -31.02
C VAL A 70 -16.45 10.98 -30.27
N LEU A 71 -15.31 11.09 -30.96
CA LEU A 71 -14.00 10.97 -30.35
C LEU A 71 -13.77 12.08 -29.31
N ALA A 72 -14.09 13.33 -29.67
CA ALA A 72 -14.03 14.46 -28.77
C ALA A 72 -14.96 14.28 -27.57
N PHE A 73 -16.20 13.81 -27.77
CA PHE A 73 -17.12 13.50 -26.68
C PHE A 73 -16.61 12.37 -25.78
N LYS A 74 -15.95 11.35 -26.34
CA LYS A 74 -15.29 10.29 -25.55
C LYS A 74 -14.03 10.77 -24.82
N LEU A 75 -13.37 11.81 -25.31
CA LEU A 75 -12.23 12.46 -24.68
C LEU A 75 -12.65 13.54 -23.66
N LEU A 76 -13.85 14.12 -23.83
CA LEU A 76 -14.49 15.07 -22.93
C LEU A 76 -15.43 14.41 -21.92
N ASP A 77 -15.75 13.13 -22.08
CA ASP A 77 -16.27 12.29 -20.99
C ASP A 77 -15.26 12.49 -19.86
N PRO A 78 -15.66 13.10 -18.73
CA PRO A 78 -14.72 13.61 -17.74
C PRO A 78 -13.87 12.43 -17.30
N LEU A 79 -12.60 12.44 -17.74
CA LEU A 79 -11.57 11.59 -17.19
C LEU A 79 -11.71 11.72 -15.67
N PRO A 80 -12.04 10.65 -14.92
CA PRO A 80 -12.22 10.69 -13.47
C PRO A 80 -10.88 10.89 -12.73
N PHE A 81 -9.96 11.66 -13.33
CA PHE A 81 -8.55 11.71 -13.00
C PHE A 81 -8.02 13.14 -12.82
N LEU A 82 -8.80 14.18 -13.09
CA LEU A 82 -8.31 15.57 -13.10
C LEU A 82 -8.94 16.51 -12.08
N PHE A 83 -9.89 16.03 -11.28
CA PHE A 83 -10.31 16.72 -10.06
C PHE A 83 -10.14 15.72 -8.92
N PRO A 84 -9.12 15.85 -8.06
CA PRO A 84 -9.20 15.24 -6.73
C PRO A 84 -10.34 15.98 -6.04
N ASP A 85 -11.53 15.39 -6.05
CA ASP A 85 -12.59 15.82 -5.15
C ASP A 85 -12.01 15.76 -3.74
N GLU A 86 -12.16 16.83 -2.96
CA GLU A 86 -11.82 16.83 -1.52
C GLU A 86 -12.66 15.79 -0.73
N ASP A 87 -13.57 15.07 -1.41
CA ASP A 87 -14.38 13.94 -0.92
C ASP A 87 -13.90 12.56 -1.41
N ASP A 88 -12.61 12.40 -1.71
CA ASP A 88 -11.97 11.13 -2.09
C ASP A 88 -11.92 10.08 -0.95
N THR A 89 -12.84 10.13 0.01
CA THR A 89 -13.15 9.03 0.93
C THR A 89 -14.05 7.97 0.29
N ALA A 90 -14.73 8.28 -0.82
CA ALA A 90 -15.64 7.37 -1.51
C ALA A 90 -14.93 6.37 -2.45
N THR A 91 -13.79 6.73 -3.06
CA THR A 91 -12.98 5.87 -3.97
C THR A 91 -12.33 4.67 -3.25
N TYR A 92 -12.64 4.54 -1.98
CA TYR A 92 -12.05 3.64 -1.04
C TYR A 92 -13.09 2.76 -0.30
N SER A 93 -14.34 2.77 -0.75
CA SER A 93 -15.37 1.87 -0.21
C SER A 93 -15.03 0.37 -0.34
N TRP A 94 -13.99 -0.02 -1.08
CA TRP A 94 -13.53 -1.41 -1.18
C TRP A 94 -12.91 -1.95 0.13
N TRP A 95 -12.50 -1.08 1.07
CA TRP A 95 -12.11 -1.51 2.43
C TRP A 95 -13.27 -1.54 3.42
N ARG A 96 -14.45 -1.02 3.07
CA ARG A 96 -15.67 -1.27 3.86
C ARG A 96 -16.04 -2.73 3.64
N VAL A 97 -15.27 -3.59 4.30
CA VAL A 97 -15.60 -4.99 4.48
C VAL A 97 -16.97 -4.98 5.12
N ASP A 98 -17.96 -5.49 4.40
CA ASP A 98 -19.27 -5.73 4.97
C ASP A 98 -19.04 -6.67 6.16
N PRO A 99 -19.20 -6.21 7.43
CA PRO A 99 -18.83 -7.01 8.59
C PRO A 99 -19.64 -8.31 8.63
N THR A 100 -20.78 -8.36 7.93
CA THR A 100 -21.61 -9.55 7.76
C THR A 100 -20.96 -10.63 6.87
N ARG A 101 -20.10 -10.27 5.91
CA ARG A 101 -19.38 -11.24 5.06
C ARG A 101 -18.23 -11.94 5.77
N VAL A 102 -17.50 -11.25 6.66
CA VAL A 102 -16.43 -11.87 7.47
C VAL A 102 -17.03 -12.88 8.44
N ALA A 103 -18.23 -12.61 8.96
CA ALA A 103 -18.95 -13.56 9.81
C ALA A 103 -19.49 -14.79 9.05
N ALA A 104 -19.69 -14.69 7.73
CA ALA A 104 -20.36 -15.72 6.94
C ALA A 104 -19.42 -16.75 6.28
N GLU A 105 -18.14 -16.42 6.07
CA GLU A 105 -17.17 -17.32 5.41
C GLU A 105 -16.27 -18.08 6.40
N VAL A 106 -16.41 -17.81 7.72
CA VAL A 106 -15.88 -18.65 8.78
C VAL A 106 -16.85 -19.80 9.03
N ASP A 107 -16.91 -20.75 8.09
CA ASP A 107 -17.61 -22.03 8.24
C ASP A 107 -16.75 -22.98 9.12
N GLN A 108 -16.35 -22.49 10.30
CA GLN A 108 -15.93 -23.31 11.43
C GLN A 108 -17.14 -23.39 12.38
N PRO A 109 -17.90 -24.50 12.40
CA PRO A 109 -19.10 -24.62 13.23
C PRO A 109 -18.85 -24.65 14.76
N ASP A 110 -17.63 -24.36 15.23
CA ASP A 110 -17.26 -24.43 16.65
C ASP A 110 -16.90 -23.07 17.30
N ALA A 111 -16.90 -21.95 16.57
CA ALA A 111 -16.36 -20.67 17.06
C ALA A 111 -17.40 -19.67 17.62
N ILE A 112 -18.67 -20.04 17.74
CA ILE A 112 -19.59 -19.38 18.69
C ILE A 112 -19.68 -20.26 19.94
N ALA A 113 -18.52 -20.51 20.55
CA ALA A 113 -18.48 -21.06 21.89
C ALA A 113 -19.33 -20.13 22.77
N LYS A 114 -20.42 -20.66 23.33
CA LYS A 114 -21.14 -20.01 24.44
C LYS A 114 -20.06 -19.46 25.36
N ALA A 115 -20.05 -18.14 25.55
CA ALA A 115 -19.09 -17.48 26.43
C ALA A 115 -19.24 -18.09 27.83
N THR A 116 -18.43 -19.11 28.13
CA THR A 116 -18.13 -19.51 29.48
C THR A 116 -17.69 -18.22 30.16
N PRO A 117 -18.24 -17.87 31.34
CA PRO A 117 -17.84 -16.66 32.05
C PRO A 117 -16.31 -16.62 32.09
N GLU A 118 -15.73 -15.69 31.34
CA GLU A 118 -14.29 -15.55 31.27
C GLU A 118 -13.80 -15.22 32.68
N ASP A 119 -12.80 -15.94 33.17
CA ASP A 119 -12.26 -15.67 34.50
C ASP A 119 -11.82 -14.18 34.53
N PRO A 120 -12.27 -13.42 35.55
CA PRO A 120 -11.92 -12.00 35.68
C PRO A 120 -10.41 -11.75 35.64
N GLU A 121 -9.57 -12.67 36.13
CA GLU A 121 -8.12 -12.55 36.11
C GLU A 121 -7.55 -12.68 34.69
N LEU A 122 -8.00 -13.70 33.93
CA LEU A 122 -7.59 -13.89 32.54
C LEU A 122 -8.05 -12.70 31.67
N TYR A 123 -9.26 -12.20 31.90
CA TYR A 123 -9.77 -11.02 31.22
C TYR A 123 -8.92 -9.77 31.53
N ALA A 124 -8.57 -9.54 32.81
CA ALA A 124 -7.72 -8.42 33.21
C ALA A 124 -6.33 -8.51 32.56
N LEU A 125 -5.76 -9.71 32.45
CA LEU A 125 -4.49 -9.93 31.75
C LEU A 125 -4.60 -9.61 30.26
N LYS A 126 -5.65 -10.10 29.58
CA LYS A 126 -5.92 -9.80 28.17
C LYS A 126 -6.10 -8.31 27.94
N LEU A 127 -6.71 -7.58 28.89
CA LEU A 127 -6.84 -6.13 28.84
C LEU A 127 -5.46 -5.44 28.89
N GLN A 128 -4.57 -5.84 29.80
CA GLN A 128 -3.20 -5.31 29.86
C GLN A 128 -2.40 -5.60 28.58
N ILE A 129 -2.55 -6.80 28.02
CA ILE A 129 -1.93 -7.17 26.73
C ILE A 129 -2.48 -6.29 25.61
N ALA A 130 -3.80 -6.16 25.51
CA ALA A 130 -4.43 -5.30 24.50
C ALA A 130 -3.94 -3.86 24.62
N GLU A 131 -3.84 -3.30 25.83
CA GLU A 131 -3.30 -1.96 26.07
C GLU A 131 -1.87 -1.78 25.58
N ALA A 132 -1.00 -2.75 25.86
CA ALA A 132 0.37 -2.74 25.36
C ALA A 132 0.40 -2.78 23.82
N LEU A 133 -0.44 -3.61 23.20
CA LEU A 133 -0.57 -3.69 21.74
C LEU A 133 -1.08 -2.39 21.12
N LEU A 134 -2.13 -1.79 21.70
CA LEU A 134 -2.70 -0.52 21.26
C LEU A 134 -1.67 0.62 21.32
N ALA A 135 -0.76 0.57 22.30
CA ALA A 135 0.36 1.49 22.41
C ALA A 135 1.54 1.17 21.45
N GLY A 136 1.44 0.12 20.63
CA GLY A 136 2.52 -0.33 19.75
C GLY A 136 3.69 -1.02 20.47
N ARG A 137 3.53 -1.37 21.75
CA ARG A 137 4.57 -1.94 22.62
C ARG A 137 4.47 -3.46 22.65
N PHE A 138 4.78 -4.11 21.52
CA PHE A 138 4.79 -5.58 21.42
C PHE A 138 5.71 -6.27 22.44
N PRO A 139 6.94 -5.77 22.73
CA PRO A 139 7.80 -6.38 23.74
C PRO A 139 7.17 -6.38 25.13
N ASP A 140 6.46 -5.32 25.51
CA ASP A 140 5.79 -5.22 26.81
C ASP A 140 4.64 -6.24 26.91
N ALA A 141 3.86 -6.39 25.84
CA ALA A 141 2.79 -7.38 25.76
C ALA A 141 3.33 -8.82 25.95
N ILE A 142 4.45 -9.15 25.30
CA ILE A 142 5.11 -10.45 25.46
C ILE A 142 5.67 -10.62 26.88
N ALA A 143 6.32 -9.60 27.43
CA ALA A 143 6.88 -9.66 28.78
C ALA A 143 5.81 -9.87 29.86
N VAL A 144 4.61 -9.29 29.67
CA VAL A 144 3.45 -9.54 30.56
C VAL A 144 3.03 -11.01 30.50
N ILE A 145 2.94 -11.60 29.31
CA ILE A 145 2.60 -13.02 29.14
C ILE A 145 3.67 -13.93 29.75
N GLU A 146 4.95 -13.67 29.46
CA GLU A 146 6.07 -14.47 29.95
C GLU A 146 6.21 -14.40 31.47
N ARG A 147 5.96 -13.23 32.08
CA ARG A 147 5.91 -13.10 33.54
C ARG A 147 4.79 -13.94 34.13
N GLN A 148 3.60 -13.92 33.53
CA GLN A 148 2.49 -14.73 34.00
C GLN A 148 2.81 -16.23 33.86
N GLN A 149 3.46 -16.65 32.77
CA GLN A 149 3.93 -18.03 32.55
C GLN A 149 5.03 -18.50 33.52
N GLN A 150 5.55 -17.62 34.39
CA GLN A 150 6.52 -17.97 35.42
C GLN A 150 5.93 -17.93 36.85
N ALA A 151 4.67 -17.50 37.01
CA ALA A 151 4.02 -17.46 38.31
C ALA A 151 3.71 -18.89 38.83
N ASP A 152 3.75 -19.11 40.14
CA ASP A 152 3.54 -20.47 40.69
C ASP A 152 2.08 -20.96 40.51
N ASP A 153 1.12 -20.04 40.38
CA ASP A 153 -0.32 -20.32 40.30
C ASP A 153 -0.89 -20.33 38.85
N ILE A 154 -0.08 -20.66 37.85
CA ILE A 154 -0.48 -20.63 36.42
C ILE A 154 -1.63 -21.58 36.06
N TYR A 155 -1.82 -22.66 36.81
CA TYR A 155 -2.83 -23.69 36.52
C TYR A 155 -4.23 -23.15 36.83
N PRO A 156 -4.91 -22.56 35.83
CA PRO A 156 -5.42 -23.30 34.67
C PRO A 156 -5.16 -22.70 33.27
N TYR A 157 -4.35 -21.64 33.11
CA TYR A 157 -4.26 -20.83 31.87
C TYR A 157 -3.04 -21.12 30.97
N GLN A 158 -2.28 -22.19 31.23
CA GLN A 158 -0.99 -22.38 30.58
C GLN A 158 -1.08 -22.47 29.05
N SER A 159 -2.10 -23.18 28.53
CA SER A 159 -2.39 -23.27 27.10
C SER A 159 -2.73 -21.91 26.50
N GLU A 160 -3.63 -21.18 27.13
CA GLU A 160 -4.14 -19.89 26.70
C GLU A 160 -3.01 -18.85 26.66
N LEU A 161 -2.11 -18.87 27.63
CA LEU A 161 -0.93 -18.01 27.65
C LEU A 161 0.04 -18.35 26.52
N ALA A 162 0.26 -19.63 26.22
CA ALA A 162 1.11 -20.05 25.11
C ALA A 162 0.51 -19.62 23.75
N ASP A 163 -0.81 -19.75 23.60
CA ASP A 163 -1.55 -19.30 22.43
C ASP A 163 -1.51 -17.78 22.28
N LEU A 164 -1.69 -17.04 23.37
CA LEU A 164 -1.56 -15.58 23.40
C LEU A 164 -0.14 -15.13 23.04
N ALA A 165 0.90 -15.78 23.55
CA ALA A 165 2.29 -15.46 23.21
C ALA A 165 2.54 -15.66 21.71
N THR A 166 2.08 -16.79 21.16
CA THR A 166 2.18 -17.08 19.73
C THR A 166 1.41 -16.05 18.92
N PHE A 167 0.18 -15.75 19.32
CA PHE A 167 -0.68 -14.74 18.69
C PHE A 167 -0.01 -13.37 18.63
N VAL A 168 0.51 -12.87 19.75
CA VAL A 168 1.19 -11.56 19.80
C VAL A 168 2.44 -11.54 18.94
N ARG A 169 3.24 -12.61 18.95
CA ARG A 169 4.43 -12.74 18.08
C ARG A 169 4.04 -12.70 16.60
N ASP A 170 2.96 -13.36 16.22
CA ASP A 170 2.49 -13.34 14.85
C ASP A 170 1.95 -11.97 14.45
N VAL A 171 1.20 -11.28 15.31
CA VAL A 171 0.76 -9.89 15.06
C VAL A 171 1.96 -8.95 14.89
N SER A 172 3.04 -9.14 15.65
CA SER A 172 4.25 -8.32 15.53
C SER A 172 4.95 -8.46 14.16
N ARG A 173 4.64 -9.50 13.38
CA ARG A 173 5.16 -9.74 12.02
C ARG A 173 4.37 -9.00 10.93
N ALA A 174 3.49 -8.06 11.26
CA ALA A 174 2.71 -7.29 10.28
C ALA A 174 3.58 -6.71 9.14
N ASN A 175 4.72 -6.10 9.47
CA ASN A 175 5.64 -5.54 8.47
C ASN A 175 6.27 -6.62 7.58
N GLN A 176 6.52 -7.82 8.10
CA GLN A 176 7.05 -8.94 7.31
C GLN A 176 6.01 -9.43 6.30
N ILE A 177 4.74 -9.53 6.72
CA ILE A 177 3.63 -9.92 5.82
C ILE A 177 3.48 -8.91 4.68
N VAL A 178 3.55 -7.61 4.98
CA VAL A 178 3.53 -6.56 3.95
C VAL A 178 4.76 -6.67 3.03
N ALA A 179 5.96 -6.90 3.57
CA ALA A 179 7.17 -7.08 2.79
C ALA A 179 7.10 -8.29 1.85
N ASP A 180 6.49 -9.39 2.30
CA ASP A 180 6.28 -10.60 1.53
C ASP A 180 5.23 -10.37 0.42
N ALA A 181 4.12 -9.70 0.73
CA ALA A 181 3.12 -9.34 -0.27
C ALA A 181 3.68 -8.42 -1.38
N ILE A 182 4.58 -7.49 -1.04
CA ILE A 182 5.28 -6.66 -2.03
C ILE A 182 6.35 -7.47 -2.78
N ARG A 183 6.99 -8.45 -2.13
CA ARG A 183 7.95 -9.37 -2.78
C ARG A 183 7.30 -10.19 -3.88
N ASP A 184 6.05 -10.61 -3.68
CA ASP A 184 5.27 -11.34 -4.68
C ASP A 184 4.94 -10.48 -5.93
N ARG A 185 5.21 -9.17 -5.87
CA ARG A 185 5.04 -8.18 -6.95
C ARG A 185 6.37 -7.64 -7.49
N ILE A 186 7.48 -8.38 -7.32
CA ILE A 186 8.76 -8.01 -7.93
C ILE A 186 8.61 -7.90 -9.45
N ASP A 187 9.22 -6.86 -10.01
CA ASP A 187 9.19 -6.50 -11.44
C ASP A 187 7.81 -6.05 -11.97
N GLU A 188 6.78 -5.96 -11.12
CA GLU A 188 5.49 -5.37 -11.44
C GLU A 188 5.45 -3.88 -11.07
N GLU A 189 4.72 -3.08 -11.86
CA GLU A 189 4.46 -1.68 -11.55
C GLU A 189 3.32 -1.59 -10.52
N ILE A 190 3.63 -1.04 -9.34
CA ILE A 190 2.67 -0.87 -8.26
C ILE A 190 2.67 0.59 -7.79
N VAL A 191 1.51 1.06 -7.33
CA VAL A 191 1.36 2.38 -6.71
C VAL A 191 1.27 2.17 -5.21
N ILE A 192 2.12 2.87 -4.45
CA ILE A 192 2.14 2.82 -2.99
C ILE A 192 2.05 4.23 -2.40
N ARG A 193 1.58 4.33 -1.16
CA ARG A 193 1.55 5.59 -0.40
C ARG A 193 2.67 5.62 0.64
N VAL A 194 3.57 6.59 0.49
CA VAL A 194 4.71 6.83 1.40
C VAL A 194 4.62 8.26 1.92
N LYS A 195 4.46 8.43 3.25
CA LYS A 195 4.36 9.76 3.90
C LYS A 195 3.37 10.69 3.19
N ASP A 196 2.13 10.23 3.01
CA ASP A 196 1.04 10.92 2.31
C ASP A 196 1.25 11.21 0.82
N ARG A 197 2.27 10.64 0.19
CA ARG A 197 2.53 10.79 -1.24
C ARG A 197 2.32 9.47 -1.95
N ARG A 198 1.50 9.48 -3.00
CA ARG A 198 1.39 8.36 -3.94
C ARG A 198 2.62 8.36 -4.84
N ILE A 199 3.33 7.24 -4.87
CA ILE A 199 4.49 7.02 -5.73
C ILE A 199 4.30 5.71 -6.49
N THR A 200 4.68 5.73 -7.76
CA THR A 200 4.69 4.53 -8.59
C THR A 200 6.08 3.92 -8.55
N ILE A 201 6.16 2.63 -8.24
CA ILE A 201 7.43 1.92 -8.07
C ILE A 201 7.41 0.59 -8.82
N ILE A 202 8.59 0.07 -9.12
CA ILE A 202 8.79 -1.33 -9.53
C ILE A 202 9.72 -1.98 -8.49
N PRO A 203 9.22 -2.84 -7.59
CA PRO A 203 10.05 -3.54 -6.61
C PRO A 203 11.07 -4.42 -7.33
N ARG A 204 12.32 -4.38 -6.89
CA ARG A 204 13.42 -5.18 -7.47
C ARG A 204 13.96 -6.22 -6.51
N ALA A 205 13.96 -5.91 -5.22
CA ALA A 205 14.35 -6.83 -4.17
C ALA A 205 13.68 -6.46 -2.84
N SER A 206 13.44 -7.47 -2.00
CA SER A 206 12.92 -7.32 -0.64
C SER A 206 13.80 -8.12 0.31
N ALA A 207 14.34 -7.49 1.35
CA ALA A 207 15.18 -8.10 2.37
C ALA A 207 14.71 -7.66 3.76
N GLY A 208 14.01 -8.55 4.47
CA GLY A 208 13.36 -8.20 5.73
C GLY A 208 12.31 -7.12 5.53
N ASP A 209 12.47 -6.00 6.25
CA ASP A 209 11.58 -4.83 6.16
C ASP A 209 11.95 -3.84 5.07
N ARG A 210 13.07 -4.05 4.35
CA ARG A 210 13.58 -3.11 3.35
C ARG A 210 13.25 -3.56 1.93
N ILE A 211 12.71 -2.64 1.15
CA ILE A 211 12.35 -2.85 -0.25
C ILE A 211 13.22 -1.94 -1.10
N ASN A 212 13.98 -2.54 -2.02
CA ASN A 212 14.68 -1.81 -3.07
C ASN A 212 13.79 -1.78 -4.30
N ALA A 213 13.44 -0.58 -4.77
CA ALA A 213 12.55 -0.39 -5.90
C ALA A 213 13.08 0.68 -6.87
N LEU A 214 12.64 0.59 -8.12
CA LEU A 214 12.82 1.63 -9.12
C LEU A 214 11.63 2.60 -9.05
N LEU A 215 11.89 3.85 -8.70
CA LEU A 215 10.89 4.91 -8.70
C LEU A 215 10.58 5.33 -10.14
N ILE A 216 9.29 5.33 -10.48
CA ILE A 216 8.78 5.88 -11.74
C ILE A 216 8.35 7.33 -11.46
N PRO A 217 9.02 8.33 -12.05
CA PRO A 217 8.64 9.71 -11.85
C PRO A 217 7.30 10.01 -12.56
N PRO A 218 6.52 10.98 -12.06
CA PRO A 218 5.23 11.33 -12.65
C PRO A 218 5.36 12.00 -14.04
N ARG A 219 6.56 12.49 -14.39
CA ARG A 219 6.82 13.12 -15.68
C ARG A 219 7.84 12.31 -16.47
N ALA A 220 7.58 12.11 -17.76
CA ALA A 220 8.40 11.29 -18.65
C ALA A 220 9.81 11.85 -18.90
N ASP A 221 10.05 13.13 -18.61
CA ASP A 221 11.34 13.80 -18.76
C ASP A 221 12.31 13.52 -17.61
N GLN A 222 11.82 12.98 -16.49
CA GLN A 222 12.64 12.69 -15.33
C GLN A 222 13.28 11.30 -15.41
N PRO A 223 14.56 11.15 -15.08
CA PRO A 223 15.21 9.85 -15.06
C PRO A 223 14.65 8.99 -13.91
N ARG A 224 14.42 7.71 -14.19
CA ARG A 224 14.09 6.72 -13.16
C ARG A 224 15.24 6.59 -12.16
N ARG A 225 14.94 6.41 -10.88
CA ARG A 225 15.94 6.31 -9.80
C ARG A 225 15.65 5.10 -8.93
N SER A 226 16.70 4.38 -8.52
CA SER A 226 16.55 3.37 -7.48
C SER A 226 16.42 4.05 -6.11
N ALA A 227 15.55 3.51 -5.27
CA ALA A 227 15.41 3.92 -3.89
C ALA A 227 15.15 2.70 -3.02
N THR A 228 15.63 2.77 -1.78
CA THR A 228 15.32 1.78 -0.75
C THR A 228 14.43 2.45 0.28
N PHE A 229 13.30 1.84 0.60
CA PHE A 229 12.42 2.29 1.68
C PHE A 229 12.14 1.15 2.65
N SER A 230 11.85 1.47 3.91
CA SER A 230 11.34 0.48 4.87
C SER A 230 9.84 0.35 4.70
N VAL A 231 9.30 -0.85 4.95
CA VAL A 231 7.84 -1.04 5.08
C VAL A 231 7.26 -0.12 6.15
N SER A 232 8.02 0.23 7.18
CA SER A 232 7.60 1.18 8.21
C SER A 232 7.43 2.62 7.72
N ASP A 233 8.02 2.99 6.57
CA ASP A 233 7.81 4.31 5.93
C ASP A 233 6.47 4.38 5.16
N LEU A 234 5.82 3.24 4.92
CA LEU A 234 4.50 3.19 4.29
C LEU A 234 3.43 3.73 5.25
N ASP A 235 2.45 4.40 4.66
CA ASP A 235 1.26 4.84 5.40
C ASP A 235 0.61 3.63 6.12
N PRO A 236 0.19 3.75 7.39
CA PRO A 236 -0.46 2.63 8.08
C PRO A 236 -1.67 2.05 7.34
N ILE A 237 -2.47 2.88 6.64
CA ILE A 237 -3.60 2.41 5.83
C ILE A 237 -3.11 1.63 4.62
N GLU A 238 -2.03 2.07 3.99
CA GLU A 238 -1.38 1.34 2.89
C GLU A 238 -0.88 -0.02 3.38
N ARG A 239 -0.24 -0.08 4.56
CA ARG A 239 0.16 -1.37 5.17
C ARG A 239 -1.05 -2.27 5.42
N ALA A 240 -2.17 -1.72 5.88
CA ALA A 240 -3.40 -2.48 6.09
C ALA A 240 -3.96 -3.03 4.77
N HIS A 241 -3.83 -2.29 3.67
CA HIS A 241 -4.16 -2.76 2.32
C HIS A 241 -3.31 -3.97 1.92
N TRP A 242 -1.98 -3.87 2.06
CA TRP A 242 -1.05 -4.93 1.67
C TRP A 242 -1.18 -6.23 2.48
N ILE A 243 -1.72 -6.18 3.71
CA ILE A 243 -2.05 -7.38 4.48
C ILE A 243 -3.14 -8.25 3.79
N GLY A 244 -3.91 -7.67 2.87
CA GLY A 244 -4.96 -8.37 2.13
C GLY A 244 -6.27 -8.47 2.91
N GLN A 245 -7.07 -9.52 2.68
CA GLN A 245 -8.33 -9.72 3.41
C GLN A 245 -8.09 -10.14 4.87
N ALA A 246 -8.98 -9.71 5.77
CA ALA A 246 -8.91 -9.99 7.21
C ALA A 246 -9.57 -11.35 7.53
N ASP A 247 -9.10 -12.41 6.88
CA ASP A 247 -9.62 -13.78 6.94
C ASP A 247 -9.24 -14.54 8.22
N THR A 248 -8.29 -14.01 9.00
CA THR A 248 -7.80 -14.64 10.22
C THR A 248 -7.78 -13.65 11.38
N PRO A 249 -7.97 -14.12 12.64
CA PRO A 249 -7.93 -13.24 13.80
C PRO A 249 -6.65 -12.40 13.94
N ARG A 250 -5.52 -12.96 13.49
CA ARG A 250 -4.21 -12.27 13.51
C ARG A 250 -4.21 -11.10 12.54
N LYS A 251 -4.68 -11.29 11.30
CA LYS A 251 -4.80 -10.20 10.31
C LYS A 251 -5.82 -9.14 10.76
N CYS A 252 -6.92 -9.54 11.39
CA CYS A 252 -7.87 -8.60 12.01
C CYS A 252 -7.16 -7.70 13.03
N THR A 253 -6.39 -8.28 13.96
CA THR A 253 -5.64 -7.50 14.95
C THR A 253 -4.59 -6.60 14.30
N MET A 254 -3.83 -7.08 13.31
CA MET A 254 -2.86 -6.25 12.60
C MET A 254 -3.52 -5.03 11.94
N LYS A 255 -4.65 -5.24 11.26
CA LYS A 255 -5.41 -4.15 10.64
C LYS A 255 -5.96 -3.19 11.69
N LEU A 256 -6.56 -3.69 12.77
CA LEU A 256 -7.04 -2.86 13.88
C LEU A 256 -5.92 -1.91 14.36
N LEU A 257 -4.73 -2.44 14.62
CA LEU A 257 -3.60 -1.64 15.10
C LEU A 257 -3.14 -0.61 14.06
N LEU A 258 -3.14 -0.96 12.77
CA LEU A 258 -2.76 -0.05 11.69
C LEU A 258 -3.79 1.07 11.48
N HIS A 259 -5.09 0.79 11.57
CA HIS A 259 -6.14 1.80 11.52
C HIS A 259 -6.02 2.78 12.70
N LEU A 260 -5.74 2.28 13.91
CA LEU A 260 -5.49 3.16 15.06
C LEU A 260 -4.22 4.01 14.90
N GLN A 261 -3.15 3.44 14.34
CA GLN A 261 -1.94 4.21 14.01
C GLN A 261 -2.21 5.33 12.99
N ALA A 262 -3.18 5.14 12.09
CA ALA A 262 -3.64 6.17 11.17
C ALA A 262 -4.64 7.17 11.77
N GLY A 263 -5.08 6.97 13.02
CA GLY A 263 -6.15 7.76 13.63
C GLY A 263 -7.56 7.42 13.13
N ASP A 264 -7.73 6.33 12.37
CA ASP A 264 -9.01 5.83 11.89
C ASP A 264 -9.67 4.91 12.93
N GLU A 265 -10.27 5.51 13.95
CA GLU A 265 -10.93 4.76 15.01
C GLU A 265 -12.14 3.95 14.51
N ASP A 266 -12.89 4.48 13.54
CA ASP A 266 -14.08 3.81 13.01
C ASP A 266 -13.68 2.55 12.25
N GLY A 267 -12.65 2.62 11.41
CA GLY A 267 -12.07 1.44 10.75
C GLY A 267 -11.54 0.42 11.76
N ALA A 268 -10.87 0.87 12.82
CA ALA A 268 -10.38 -0.02 13.88
C ALA A 268 -11.53 -0.77 14.60
N ARG A 269 -12.67 -0.10 14.86
CA ARG A 269 -13.84 -0.73 15.52
C ARG A 269 -14.43 -1.88 14.71
N VAL A 270 -14.35 -1.82 13.37
CA VAL A 270 -14.86 -2.90 12.50
C VAL A 270 -14.11 -4.21 12.73
N PHE A 271 -12.81 -4.16 13.01
CA PHE A 271 -11.99 -5.36 13.18
C PHE A 271 -11.95 -5.91 14.61
N ALA A 272 -12.30 -5.09 15.62
CA ALA A 272 -12.18 -5.45 17.04
C ALA A 272 -12.89 -6.76 17.43
N PRO A 273 -14.14 -7.04 17.00
CA PRO A 273 -14.84 -8.27 17.35
C PRO A 273 -14.17 -9.54 16.81
N SER A 274 -13.41 -9.41 15.71
CA SER A 274 -12.78 -10.52 15.01
C SER A 274 -11.32 -10.74 15.41
N CYS A 275 -10.83 -10.07 16.46
CA CYS A 275 -9.43 -10.17 16.94
C CYS A 275 -9.14 -11.41 17.81
N GLY A 276 -9.99 -12.43 17.74
CA GLY A 276 -9.80 -13.73 18.40
C GLY A 276 -9.70 -13.63 19.92
N PRO A 277 -8.63 -14.15 20.56
CA PRO A 277 -8.56 -14.25 22.01
C PRO A 277 -8.54 -12.90 22.75
N LEU A 278 -8.30 -11.79 22.03
CA LEU A 278 -8.27 -10.43 22.56
C LEU A 278 -9.48 -9.58 22.16
N ALA A 279 -10.48 -10.14 21.46
CA ALA A 279 -11.62 -9.38 20.94
C ALA A 279 -12.38 -8.62 22.04
N SER A 280 -12.72 -9.28 23.15
CA SER A 280 -13.44 -8.69 24.28
C SER A 280 -12.65 -7.53 24.93
N ALA A 281 -11.33 -7.66 25.02
CA ALA A 281 -10.44 -6.62 25.55
C ALA A 281 -10.34 -5.41 24.61
N PHE A 282 -10.17 -5.64 23.30
CA PHE A 282 -10.15 -4.57 22.31
C PHE A 282 -11.47 -3.82 22.26
N GLU A 283 -12.61 -4.52 22.23
CA GLU A 283 -13.92 -3.88 22.25
C GLU A 283 -14.13 -3.00 23.48
N ALA A 284 -13.76 -3.50 24.67
CA ALA A 284 -13.89 -2.74 25.90
C ALA A 284 -13.05 -1.45 25.83
N ARG A 285 -11.81 -1.54 25.36
CA ARG A 285 -10.94 -0.36 25.20
C ARG A 285 -11.48 0.64 24.17
N MET A 286 -11.95 0.17 23.02
CA MET A 286 -12.53 1.03 21.99
C MET A 286 -13.80 1.74 22.50
N LYS A 287 -14.65 1.05 23.27
CA LYS A 287 -15.85 1.67 23.89
C LYS A 287 -15.50 2.75 24.92
N THR A 288 -14.39 2.59 25.66
CA THR A 288 -13.93 3.59 26.63
C THR A 288 -13.35 4.84 25.97
N ALA A 289 -12.61 4.68 24.86
CA ALA A 289 -11.99 5.79 24.14
C ALA A 289 -13.04 6.78 23.61
N THR A 290 -14.13 6.27 23.02
CA THR A 290 -15.21 7.10 22.44
C THR A 290 -15.93 7.99 23.47
N ARG A 291 -15.92 7.60 24.76
CA ARG A 291 -16.53 8.40 25.84
C ARG A 291 -15.64 9.54 26.32
N GLY A 292 -14.33 9.49 26.05
CA GLY A 292 -13.38 10.52 26.46
C GLY A 292 -13.28 11.71 25.50
N THR A 293 -13.59 11.50 24.22
CA THR A 293 -13.49 12.52 23.16
C THR A 293 -14.75 13.40 23.04
N THR A 294 -15.83 13.03 23.73
CA THR A 294 -17.05 13.84 23.89
C THR A 294 -17.01 14.57 25.24
N GLY A 295 -16.02 15.45 25.42
CA GLY A 295 -15.92 16.38 26.54
C GLY A 295 -16.18 17.83 26.07
N PRO A 296 -16.74 18.67 26.95
CA PRO A 296 -17.77 19.70 26.71
C PRO A 296 -17.43 20.87 25.78
#